data_AF-A0A9D7SSI5-F1
#
_entry.id   AF-A0A9D7SSI5-F1
#
_cell.length_a   1.000
_cell.length_b   1.000
_cell.length_c   1.000
_cell.angle_alpha   90.00
_cell.angle_beta   90.00
_cell.angle_gamma   90.00
#
_symmetry.space_group_name_H-M   'P 1'
#
loop_
_entity.id
_entity.type
_entity.pdbx_description
1 polymer ?
#
loop_
_entity_poly.entity_id
_entity_poly.type
_entity_poly.pdbx_seq_one_letter_code
_entity_poly.pdbx_strand_id
1 'polypeptide(L)'
;MLDFIYPISYLISLTGLILWFYFKESGSISRKMSSVFLISFLIYLVTLAFTEATLAYKLLILFRDLSILAILSQLFSYVRKNSLIVFVLAIVIYGVIQFVGFSMLYDTFPQVTETINPADDQFELLVETKDGVVPKSYDMLIKKYGLIIEKPFSPVEPALSKLDEFIAIGIPDEAERDVLTIMRELRRLNGTEDVEYNETITLEENEVQASTPKVNAQHVNDPLVSGQWGWDMIQGDQVHNIMSSHPHPKKKALIAIVDSGVDGAHADLRDQYLSGGNNNDTDPLGHGTHCAGIAGAISNNGIGIASLIPDASFVQVTSLKVMNAMGIGSQIATIQGMIKAADMGADVISMSLGGLSSDTKQKAYEEAVAYCNARGAIVIAAAGNSSQNAKNYAPANAKGIITVSAIGPDQKKASFSNTVNDVQYGIAAPGVKILSTYPNGEYKELDGTSMATPMVAGLVGLLKAFRPELNTQEVYTILYDTGKLLPDGKSSGRLIQAANALEKVMD
;
A
#
# COMPACT_ATOMS: atom_id res chain seq x y z
N MET A 1 13.22 -26.16 -3.76
CA MET A 1 12.75 -27.55 -4.06
C MET A 1 11.31 -27.72 -3.60
N LEU A 2 10.99 -27.31 -2.38
CA LEU A 2 9.62 -27.27 -1.85
C LEU A 2 8.70 -26.41 -2.73
N ASP A 3 9.26 -25.38 -3.37
CA ASP A 3 8.60 -24.42 -4.28
C ASP A 3 7.96 -25.05 -5.51
N PHE A 4 8.53 -26.15 -5.96
CA PHE A 4 7.98 -26.93 -7.06
C PHE A 4 6.98 -27.98 -6.55
N ILE A 5 7.23 -28.55 -5.37
CA ILE A 5 6.44 -29.65 -4.81
C ILE A 5 5.09 -29.15 -4.29
N TYR A 6 5.03 -27.95 -3.71
CA TYR A 6 3.81 -27.38 -3.14
C TYR A 6 2.67 -27.24 -4.15
N PRO A 7 2.80 -26.49 -5.26
CA PRO A 7 1.69 -26.31 -6.20
C PRO A 7 1.30 -27.63 -6.88
N ILE A 8 2.29 -28.50 -7.18
CA ILE A 8 2.05 -29.78 -7.84
C ILE A 8 1.29 -30.75 -6.92
N SER A 9 1.69 -30.85 -5.65
CA SER A 9 1.01 -31.73 -4.70
C SER A 9 -0.42 -31.26 -4.42
N TYR A 10 -0.67 -29.95 -4.35
CA TYR A 10 -2.02 -29.40 -4.26
C TYR A 10 -2.87 -29.73 -5.51
N LEU A 11 -2.33 -29.54 -6.71
CA LEU A 11 -3.03 -29.85 -7.96
C LEU A 11 -3.35 -31.33 -8.13
N ILE A 12 -2.45 -32.22 -7.71
CA ILE A 12 -2.68 -33.66 -7.70
C ILE A 12 -3.76 -34.02 -6.68
N SER A 13 -3.77 -33.36 -5.53
CA SER A 13 -4.84 -33.48 -4.51
C SER A 13 -6.19 -33.11 -5.10
N LEU A 14 -6.27 -31.93 -5.70
CA LEU A 14 -7.48 -31.42 -6.33
C LEU A 14 -8.01 -32.37 -7.42
N THR A 15 -7.11 -32.86 -8.27
CA THR A 15 -7.43 -33.82 -9.33
C THR A 15 -7.91 -35.15 -8.74
N GLY A 16 -7.23 -35.65 -7.71
CA GLY A 16 -7.62 -36.86 -7.00
C GLY A 16 -9.01 -36.76 -6.39
N LEU A 17 -9.34 -35.61 -5.79
CA LEU A 17 -10.66 -35.33 -5.21
C LEU A 17 -11.76 -35.36 -6.29
N ILE A 18 -11.56 -34.67 -7.40
CA ILE A 18 -12.52 -34.62 -8.52
C ILE A 18 -12.75 -36.03 -9.09
N LEU A 19 -11.66 -36.75 -9.38
CA LEU A 19 -11.74 -38.10 -9.93
C LEU A 19 -12.35 -39.10 -8.94
N TRP A 20 -12.15 -38.89 -7.64
CA TRP A 20 -12.78 -39.71 -6.61
C TRP A 20 -14.31 -39.59 -6.65
N PHE A 21 -14.85 -38.39 -6.81
CA PHE A 21 -16.30 -38.21 -6.98
C PHE A 21 -16.80 -38.71 -8.34
N TYR A 22 -16.05 -38.49 -9.42
CA TYR A 22 -16.42 -38.98 -10.75
C TYR A 22 -16.54 -40.51 -10.80
N PHE A 23 -15.57 -41.21 -10.22
CA PHE A 23 -15.53 -42.68 -10.22
C PHE A 23 -16.22 -43.30 -9.00
N LYS A 24 -17.06 -42.57 -8.26
CA LYS A 24 -17.60 -43.05 -6.98
C LYS A 24 -18.34 -44.38 -7.09
N GLU A 25 -19.04 -44.63 -8.20
CA GLU A 25 -19.75 -45.89 -8.48
C GLU A 25 -18.81 -47.03 -8.91
N SER A 26 -17.58 -46.72 -9.33
CA SER A 26 -16.54 -47.70 -9.68
C SER A 26 -15.67 -48.01 -8.45
N GLY A 27 -16.11 -48.95 -7.62
CA GLY A 27 -15.53 -49.20 -6.29
C GLY A 27 -14.02 -49.48 -6.24
N SER A 28 -13.40 -49.98 -7.33
CA SER A 28 -11.94 -50.15 -7.40
C SER A 28 -11.22 -48.84 -7.76
N ILE A 29 -11.76 -48.07 -8.72
CA ILE A 29 -11.16 -46.82 -9.19
C ILE A 29 -11.35 -45.70 -8.16
N SER A 30 -12.53 -45.62 -7.55
CA SER A 30 -12.85 -44.70 -6.44
C SER A 30 -11.81 -44.78 -5.31
N ARG A 31 -11.48 -46.01 -4.87
CA ARG A 31 -10.47 -46.23 -3.81
C ARG A 31 -9.08 -45.75 -4.21
N LYS A 32 -8.68 -45.96 -5.47
CA LYS A 32 -7.39 -45.47 -5.98
C LYS A 32 -7.35 -43.94 -6.00
N MET A 33 -8.40 -43.29 -6.49
CA MET A 33 -8.47 -41.82 -6.55
C MET A 33 -8.51 -41.17 -5.16
N SER A 34 -9.24 -41.78 -4.22
CA SER A 34 -9.20 -41.39 -2.80
C SER A 34 -7.80 -41.47 -2.21
N SER A 35 -7.04 -42.52 -2.54
CA SER A 35 -5.66 -42.67 -2.09
C SER A 35 -4.73 -41.62 -2.71
N VAL A 36 -4.91 -41.30 -4.00
CA VAL A 36 -4.18 -40.23 -4.67
C VAL A 36 -4.43 -38.89 -3.99
N PHE A 37 -5.69 -38.57 -3.69
CA PHE A 37 -6.05 -37.36 -2.94
C PHE A 37 -5.35 -37.31 -1.59
N LEU A 38 -5.48 -38.35 -0.75
CA LEU A 38 -4.92 -38.35 0.60
C LEU A 38 -3.39 -38.24 0.62
N ILE A 39 -2.70 -38.98 -0.26
CA ILE A 39 -1.23 -38.97 -0.32
C ILE A 39 -0.72 -37.61 -0.79
N SER A 40 -1.28 -37.07 -1.87
CA SER A 40 -0.86 -35.77 -2.40
C SER A 40 -1.23 -34.62 -1.46
N PHE A 41 -2.37 -34.70 -0.78
CA PHE A 41 -2.75 -33.74 0.25
C PHE A 41 -1.79 -33.79 1.47
N LEU A 42 -1.35 -34.99 1.87
CA LEU A 42 -0.34 -35.12 2.92
C LEU A 42 1.00 -34.51 2.50
N ILE A 43 1.44 -34.75 1.26
CA ILE A 43 2.66 -34.13 0.71
C ILE A 43 2.51 -32.60 0.69
N TYR A 44 1.35 -32.09 0.29
CA TYR A 44 1.02 -30.67 0.35
C TYR A 44 1.15 -30.10 1.76
N LEU A 45 0.54 -30.75 2.77
CA LEU A 45 0.61 -30.31 4.16
C LEU A 45 2.05 -30.29 4.69
N VAL A 46 2.81 -31.35 4.41
CA VAL A 46 4.22 -31.44 4.80
C VAL A 46 5.02 -30.33 4.12
N THR A 47 4.82 -30.12 2.82
CA THR A 47 5.54 -29.08 2.08
C THR A 47 5.23 -27.69 2.66
N LEU A 48 3.95 -27.38 2.90
CA LEU A 48 3.52 -26.12 3.51
C LEU A 48 4.09 -25.92 4.92
N ALA A 49 4.16 -26.98 5.73
CA ALA A 49 4.71 -26.91 7.08
C ALA A 49 6.21 -26.54 7.06
N PHE A 50 6.96 -27.08 6.11
CA PHE A 50 8.41 -26.87 5.97
C PHE A 50 8.79 -25.69 5.07
N THR A 51 7.85 -24.99 4.44
CA THR A 51 8.14 -23.74 3.72
C THR A 51 8.62 -22.66 4.71
N GLU A 52 9.60 -21.87 4.33
CA GLU A 52 10.07 -20.71 5.10
C GLU A 52 9.05 -19.56 4.97
N ALA A 53 8.04 -19.58 5.85
CA ALA A 53 7.00 -18.56 5.96
C ALA A 53 6.41 -18.54 7.38
N THR A 54 5.79 -17.41 7.73
CA THR A 54 5.20 -17.16 9.05
C THR A 54 4.04 -18.12 9.32
N LEU A 55 3.80 -18.47 10.59
CA LEU A 55 2.71 -19.39 10.94
C LEU A 55 1.34 -18.84 10.52
N ALA A 56 1.11 -17.54 10.71
CA ALA A 56 -0.12 -16.87 10.31
C ALA A 56 -0.35 -16.98 8.80
N TYR A 57 0.69 -16.77 7.98
CA TYR A 57 0.63 -16.93 6.54
C TYR A 57 0.33 -18.37 6.13
N LYS A 58 1.04 -19.35 6.73
CA LYS A 58 0.78 -20.78 6.50
C LYS A 58 -0.66 -21.17 6.81
N LEU A 59 -1.22 -20.64 7.90
CA LEU A 59 -2.61 -20.88 8.30
C LEU A 59 -3.62 -20.26 7.35
N LEU A 60 -3.37 -19.04 6.84
CA LEU A 60 -4.23 -18.38 5.86
C LEU A 60 -4.25 -19.16 4.54
N ILE A 61 -3.08 -19.54 4.03
CA ILE A 61 -2.94 -20.36 2.82
C ILE A 61 -3.63 -21.72 3.00
N LEU A 62 -3.40 -22.37 4.14
CA LEU A 62 -4.09 -23.62 4.48
C LEU A 62 -5.61 -23.44 4.51
N PHE A 63 -6.10 -22.36 5.11
CA PHE A 63 -7.53 -22.07 5.19
C PHE A 63 -8.14 -21.84 3.80
N ARG A 64 -7.50 -21.04 2.95
CA ARG A 64 -7.91 -20.80 1.56
C ARG A 64 -8.04 -22.13 0.80
N ASP A 65 -6.99 -22.94 0.85
CA ASP A 65 -6.88 -24.19 0.08
C ASP A 65 -7.87 -25.25 0.58
N LEU A 66 -8.06 -25.36 1.89
CA LEU A 66 -9.11 -26.19 2.49
C LEU A 66 -10.50 -25.70 2.11
N SER A 67 -10.73 -24.39 2.05
CA SER A 67 -12.03 -23.83 1.64
C SER A 67 -12.36 -24.20 0.20
N ILE A 68 -11.38 -24.11 -0.71
CA ILE A 68 -11.54 -24.51 -2.11
C ILE A 68 -11.86 -26.01 -2.21
N LEU A 69 -11.08 -26.86 -1.52
CA LEU A 69 -11.31 -28.31 -1.51
C LEU A 69 -12.70 -28.65 -0.95
N ALA A 70 -13.15 -27.95 0.10
CA ALA A 70 -14.48 -28.14 0.69
C ALA A 70 -15.60 -27.74 -0.28
N ILE A 71 -15.51 -26.57 -0.91
CA ILE A 71 -16.49 -26.10 -1.91
C ILE A 71 -16.58 -27.09 -3.07
N LEU A 72 -15.45 -27.53 -3.61
CA LEU A 72 -15.43 -28.48 -4.71
C LEU A 72 -15.97 -29.85 -4.30
N SER A 73 -15.58 -30.36 -3.13
CA SER A 73 -16.13 -31.60 -2.57
C SER A 73 -17.66 -31.53 -2.47
N GLN A 74 -18.19 -30.42 -1.97
CA GLN A 74 -19.63 -30.19 -1.85
C GLN A 74 -20.31 -30.11 -3.22
N LEU A 75 -19.76 -29.34 -4.16
CA LEU A 75 -20.27 -29.22 -5.52
C LEU A 75 -20.34 -30.58 -6.22
N PHE A 76 -19.23 -31.33 -6.21
CA PHE A 76 -19.16 -32.64 -6.85
C PHE A 76 -20.05 -33.68 -6.16
N SER A 77 -20.28 -33.56 -4.85
CA SER A 77 -21.26 -34.40 -4.12
C SER A 77 -22.69 -34.23 -4.64
N TYR A 78 -23.08 -33.02 -5.06
CA TYR A 78 -24.41 -32.75 -5.65
C TYR A 78 -24.54 -33.29 -7.08
N VAL A 79 -23.51 -33.12 -7.90
CA VAL A 79 -23.57 -33.47 -9.32
C VAL A 79 -23.16 -34.91 -9.64
N ARG A 80 -22.62 -35.67 -8.66
CA ARG A 80 -22.08 -37.02 -8.84
C ARG A 80 -22.99 -38.04 -9.54
N LYS A 81 -24.31 -37.85 -9.49
CA LYS A 81 -25.28 -38.76 -10.13
C LYS A 81 -25.31 -38.62 -11.66
N ASN A 82 -24.75 -37.54 -12.20
CA ASN A 82 -24.71 -37.29 -13.64
C ASN A 82 -23.25 -37.14 -14.09
N SER A 83 -22.69 -38.22 -14.63
CA SER A 83 -21.29 -38.28 -15.06
C SER A 83 -20.94 -37.24 -16.13
N LEU A 84 -21.90 -36.84 -16.98
CA LEU A 84 -21.69 -35.80 -17.98
C LEU A 84 -21.49 -34.42 -17.32
N ILE A 85 -22.30 -34.10 -16.31
CA ILE A 85 -22.17 -32.83 -15.57
C ILE A 85 -20.85 -32.79 -14.81
N VAL A 86 -20.46 -33.90 -14.17
CA VAL A 86 -19.16 -34.01 -13.49
C VAL A 86 -18.00 -33.83 -14.47
N PHE A 87 -18.08 -34.44 -15.65
CA PHE A 87 -17.05 -34.34 -16.67
C PHE A 87 -16.92 -32.92 -17.23
N VAL A 88 -18.03 -32.26 -17.56
CA VAL A 88 -18.03 -30.87 -18.04
C VAL A 88 -17.50 -29.92 -16.97
N LEU A 89 -17.95 -30.06 -15.71
CA LEU A 89 -17.44 -29.25 -14.60
C LEU A 89 -15.96 -29.48 -14.37
N ALA A 90 -15.48 -30.74 -14.45
CA ALA A 90 -14.06 -31.05 -14.32
C ALA A 90 -13.22 -30.37 -15.41
N ILE A 91 -13.70 -30.33 -16.65
CA ILE A 91 -13.02 -29.62 -17.76
C ILE A 91 -13.01 -28.10 -17.52
N VAL A 92 -14.14 -27.52 -17.12
CA VAL A 92 -14.23 -26.09 -16.83
C VAL A 92 -13.30 -25.71 -15.68
N ILE A 93 -13.33 -26.46 -14.58
CA ILE A 93 -12.45 -26.26 -13.43
C ILE A 93 -10.99 -26.43 -13.83
N TYR A 94 -10.65 -27.46 -14.61
CA TYR A 94 -9.29 -27.65 -15.12
C TYR A 94 -8.85 -26.48 -16.01
N GLY A 95 -9.72 -25.97 -16.88
CA GLY A 95 -9.46 -24.79 -17.70
C GLY A 95 -9.22 -23.54 -16.84
N VAL A 96 -10.06 -23.28 -15.83
CA VAL A 96 -9.90 -22.18 -14.88
C VAL A 96 -8.59 -22.30 -14.10
N ILE A 97 -8.25 -23.51 -13.64
CA ILE A 97 -6.99 -23.76 -12.91
C ILE A 97 -5.79 -23.52 -13.83
N GLN A 98 -5.81 -23.97 -15.09
CA GLN A 98 -4.69 -23.80 -16.01
C GLN A 98 -4.51 -22.34 -16.47
N PHE A 99 -5.60 -21.56 -16.63
CA PHE A 99 -5.55 -20.19 -17.16
C PHE A 99 -5.48 -19.10 -16.08
N VAL A 100 -6.09 -19.33 -14.91
CA VAL A 100 -6.25 -18.32 -13.84
C VAL A 100 -5.67 -18.82 -12.52
N GLY A 101 -5.89 -20.09 -12.20
CA GLY A 101 -5.46 -20.67 -10.93
C GLY A 101 -3.95 -20.92 -10.84
N PHE A 102 -3.26 -21.21 -11.94
CA PHE A 102 -1.84 -21.54 -11.93
C PHE A 102 -0.96 -20.31 -11.75
N SER A 103 -1.27 -19.18 -12.43
CA SER A 103 -0.62 -17.90 -12.13
C SER A 103 -0.94 -17.47 -10.70
N MET A 104 -2.19 -17.51 -10.27
CA MET A 104 -2.57 -17.13 -8.91
C MET A 104 -1.91 -18.00 -7.83
N LEU A 105 -1.73 -19.32 -8.04
CA LEU A 105 -1.02 -20.22 -7.11
C LEU A 105 0.50 -20.08 -7.17
N TYR A 106 1.05 -19.76 -8.34
CA TYR A 106 2.49 -19.54 -8.54
C TYR A 106 2.95 -18.17 -8.04
N ASP A 107 2.12 -17.14 -8.22
CA ASP A 107 2.37 -15.75 -7.80
C ASP A 107 2.05 -15.54 -6.31
N THR A 108 1.24 -16.41 -5.70
CA THR A 108 1.09 -16.51 -4.23
C THR A 108 2.10 -17.45 -3.59
N PHE A 109 3.03 -18.02 -4.36
CA PHE A 109 4.15 -18.75 -3.81
C PHE A 109 5.21 -17.76 -3.29
N PRO A 110 5.77 -17.94 -2.07
CA PRO A 110 6.86 -17.09 -1.59
C PRO A 110 8.08 -17.26 -2.50
N GLN A 111 8.18 -16.40 -3.51
CA GLN A 111 9.41 -16.20 -4.27
C GLN A 111 10.34 -15.41 -3.35
N VAL A 112 11.42 -16.05 -2.93
CA VAL A 112 12.58 -15.35 -2.36
C VAL A 112 13.12 -14.45 -3.47
N THR A 113 12.59 -13.23 -3.53
CA THR A 113 13.24 -12.11 -4.18
C THR A 113 14.16 -11.50 -3.15
N GLU A 114 15.40 -11.22 -3.57
CA GLU A 114 16.45 -10.65 -2.73
C GLU A 114 15.92 -9.52 -1.85
N THR A 115 16.33 -9.61 -0.60
CA THR A 115 15.79 -8.96 0.59
C THR A 115 15.76 -7.43 0.50
N ILE A 116 14.60 -6.90 0.16
CA ILE A 116 13.84 -6.10 1.12
C ILE A 116 12.50 -6.81 1.24
N ASN A 117 12.42 -7.78 2.16
CA ASN A 117 11.16 -8.43 2.46
C ASN A 117 10.32 -7.42 3.26
N PRO A 118 9.23 -6.84 2.72
CA PRO A 118 8.54 -5.74 3.42
C PRO A 118 7.81 -6.20 4.69
N ALA A 119 7.64 -7.52 4.83
CA ALA A 119 7.11 -8.21 5.99
C ALA A 119 8.18 -9.13 6.58
N ASP A 120 9.35 -8.58 6.92
CA ASP A 120 10.32 -9.30 7.73
C ASP A 120 9.78 -9.42 9.16
N ASP A 121 9.07 -10.52 9.43
CA ASP A 121 8.62 -10.91 10.77
C ASP A 121 9.81 -11.09 11.74
N GLN A 122 11.05 -11.06 11.27
CA GLN A 122 12.23 -11.20 12.12
C GLN A 122 12.53 -9.99 12.98
N PHE A 123 12.05 -8.78 12.67
CA PHE A 123 12.42 -7.55 13.39
C PHE A 123 11.21 -6.83 13.97
N GLU A 124 10.84 -7.17 15.19
CA GLU A 124 9.61 -6.72 15.84
C GLU A 124 9.77 -5.42 16.61
N LEU A 125 11.00 -5.03 16.95
CA LEU A 125 11.28 -3.84 17.76
C LEU A 125 12.19 -2.87 17.03
N LEU A 126 11.91 -1.59 17.22
CA LEU A 126 12.71 -0.47 16.77
C LEU A 126 13.16 0.34 17.99
N VAL A 127 14.46 0.52 18.15
CA VAL A 127 15.06 1.05 19.38
C VAL A 127 15.99 2.21 19.08
N GLU A 128 15.68 3.40 19.61
CA GLU A 128 16.59 4.55 19.58
C GLU A 128 17.67 4.33 20.64
N THR A 129 18.94 4.46 20.24
CA THR A 129 20.10 4.32 21.11
C THR A 129 20.91 5.60 21.13
N LYS A 130 21.60 5.84 22.24
CA LYS A 130 22.49 6.99 22.40
C LYS A 130 23.71 6.83 21.48
N ASP A 131 23.62 7.36 20.26
CA ASP A 131 24.62 7.37 19.18
C ASP A 131 24.49 6.25 18.12
N GLY A 132 23.39 5.50 18.08
CA GLY A 132 23.19 4.46 17.04
C GLY A 132 24.06 3.21 17.19
N VAL A 133 24.67 3.03 18.36
CA VAL A 133 25.54 1.90 18.68
C VAL A 133 24.83 1.00 19.67
N VAL A 134 24.90 -0.32 19.42
CA VAL A 134 24.38 -1.34 20.34
C VAL A 134 25.08 -1.22 21.70
N PRO A 135 24.37 -0.84 22.77
CA PRO A 135 25.00 -0.67 24.08
C PRO A 135 25.50 -2.02 24.63
N LYS A 136 26.68 -2.04 25.27
CA LYS A 136 27.20 -3.26 25.94
C LYS A 136 26.25 -3.82 27.00
N SER A 137 25.36 -2.98 27.54
CA SER A 137 24.31 -3.40 28.47
C SER A 137 23.34 -4.43 27.86
N TYR A 138 23.26 -4.51 26.52
CA TYR A 138 22.36 -5.42 25.80
C TYR A 138 22.91 -6.85 25.73
N ASP A 139 24.22 -7.08 25.94
CA ASP A 139 24.88 -8.39 25.80
C ASP A 139 24.17 -9.50 26.58
N MET A 140 23.65 -9.18 27.76
CA MET A 140 22.94 -10.14 28.61
C MET A 140 21.57 -10.52 28.00
N LEU A 141 20.83 -9.53 27.49
CA LEU A 141 19.53 -9.75 26.83
C LEU A 141 19.70 -10.52 25.52
N ILE A 142 20.68 -10.12 24.71
CA ILE A 142 21.03 -10.78 23.44
C ILE A 142 21.29 -12.26 23.69
N LYS A 143 22.11 -12.61 24.68
CA LYS A 143 22.41 -14.00 25.02
C LYS A 143 21.22 -14.75 25.65
N LYS A 144 20.42 -14.07 26.47
CA LYS A 144 19.28 -14.67 27.19
C LYS A 144 18.14 -15.03 26.24
N TYR A 145 17.86 -14.18 25.25
CA TYR A 145 16.71 -14.29 24.37
C TYR A 145 17.08 -14.60 22.91
N GLY A 146 18.37 -14.66 22.57
CA GLY A 146 18.82 -14.90 21.20
C GLY A 146 18.55 -13.74 20.25
N LEU A 147 18.51 -12.51 20.76
CA LEU A 147 18.11 -11.33 19.98
C LEU A 147 19.05 -11.10 18.78
N ILE A 148 18.46 -10.83 17.61
CA ILE A 148 19.15 -10.44 16.40
C ILE A 148 19.13 -8.91 16.33
N ILE A 149 20.23 -8.27 15.96
CA ILE A 149 20.29 -6.80 15.89
C ILE A 149 20.85 -6.39 14.55
N GLU A 150 20.20 -5.41 13.92
CA GLU A 150 20.66 -4.78 12.70
C GLU A 150 20.51 -3.27 12.75
N LYS A 151 21.11 -2.60 11.75
CA LYS A 151 20.93 -1.17 11.53
C LYS A 151 19.87 -0.98 10.42
N PRO A 152 18.64 -0.55 10.77
CA PRO A 152 17.53 -0.53 9.81
C PRO A 152 17.61 0.66 8.86
N PHE A 153 18.24 1.77 9.28
CA PHE A 153 18.25 3.03 8.53
C PHE A 153 19.67 3.50 8.24
N SER A 154 19.88 3.98 7.02
CA SER A 154 21.15 4.53 6.54
C SER A 154 20.89 5.74 5.65
N PRO A 155 20.38 6.86 6.20
CA PRO A 155 20.15 8.09 5.44
C PRO A 155 21.47 8.62 4.85
N VAL A 156 21.40 9.23 3.66
CA VAL A 156 22.57 9.85 3.03
C VAL A 156 23.12 11.03 3.86
N GLU A 157 22.25 11.78 4.52
CA GLU A 157 22.61 12.92 5.38
C GLU A 157 22.18 12.69 6.84
N PRO A 158 22.85 11.81 7.60
CA PRO A 158 22.43 11.44 8.94
C PRO A 158 22.30 12.62 9.91
N ALA A 159 22.99 13.74 9.68
CA ALA A 159 22.88 14.93 10.52
C ALA A 159 21.50 15.62 10.49
N LEU A 160 20.61 15.27 9.55
CA LEU A 160 19.29 15.89 9.41
C LEU A 160 18.20 15.30 10.33
N SER A 161 18.45 14.14 10.94
CA SER A 161 17.52 13.50 11.88
C SER A 161 18.27 12.53 12.78
N LYS A 162 17.57 11.80 13.66
CA LYS A 162 18.15 10.75 14.51
C LYS A 162 17.96 9.34 13.94
N LEU A 163 17.64 9.21 12.65
CA LEU A 163 17.32 7.90 12.06
C LEU A 163 18.49 6.91 12.14
N ASP A 164 19.73 7.39 12.06
CA ASP A 164 20.92 6.55 12.20
C ASP A 164 21.23 6.14 13.65
N GLU A 165 20.49 6.69 14.62
CA GLU A 165 20.52 6.33 16.04
C GLU A 165 19.64 5.10 16.37
N PHE A 166 18.82 4.64 15.41
CA PHE A 166 17.97 3.47 15.59
C PHE A 166 18.68 2.16 15.25
N ILE A 167 18.32 1.13 16.01
CA ILE A 167 18.59 -0.27 15.70
C ILE A 167 17.27 -1.04 15.64
N ALA A 168 17.22 -2.06 14.80
CA ALA A 168 16.12 -3.01 14.76
C ALA A 168 16.54 -4.25 15.54
N ILE A 169 15.64 -4.74 16.39
CA ILE A 169 15.86 -5.91 17.22
C ILE A 169 14.85 -6.97 16.82
N GLY A 170 15.39 -8.11 16.41
CA GLY A 170 14.66 -9.31 16.13
C GLY A 170 14.57 -10.27 17.29
N ILE A 171 13.39 -10.82 17.49
CA ILE A 171 13.04 -11.73 18.58
C ILE A 171 12.76 -13.10 17.97
N PRO A 172 13.60 -14.11 18.24
CA PRO A 172 13.32 -15.47 17.77
C PRO A 172 11.95 -15.97 18.23
N ASP A 173 11.30 -16.82 17.44
CA ASP A 173 9.99 -17.44 17.73
C ASP A 173 9.88 -17.97 19.17
N GLU A 174 10.97 -18.55 19.72
CA GLU A 174 10.96 -19.12 21.08
C GLU A 174 10.85 -18.05 22.18
N ALA A 175 11.19 -16.80 21.87
CA ALA A 175 11.21 -15.64 22.75
C ALA A 175 10.06 -14.65 22.51
N GLU A 176 9.21 -14.83 21.48
CA GLU A 176 8.08 -13.95 21.17
C GLU A 176 7.17 -13.69 22.37
N ARG A 177 6.86 -14.75 23.15
CA ARG A 177 6.00 -14.65 24.35
C ARG A 177 6.56 -13.70 25.41
N ASP A 178 7.86 -13.40 25.34
CA ASP A 178 8.59 -12.57 26.28
C ASP A 178 8.79 -11.13 25.76
N VAL A 179 8.24 -10.76 24.59
CA VAL A 179 8.41 -9.43 23.95
C VAL A 179 8.15 -8.26 24.91
N LEU A 180 7.04 -8.30 25.66
CA LEU A 180 6.71 -7.25 26.63
C LEU A 180 7.71 -7.19 27.80
N THR A 181 8.34 -8.30 28.14
CA THR A 181 9.42 -8.35 29.14
C THR A 181 10.71 -7.81 28.55
N ILE A 182 11.06 -8.22 27.33
CA ILE A 182 12.23 -7.74 26.58
C ILE A 182 12.18 -6.22 26.44
N MET A 183 11.06 -5.64 25.97
CA MET A 183 10.88 -4.18 25.86
C MET A 183 11.06 -3.47 27.20
N ARG A 184 10.48 -4.01 28.29
CA ARG A 184 10.62 -3.42 29.64
C ARG A 184 12.06 -3.48 30.15
N GLU A 185 12.79 -4.54 29.84
CA GLU A 185 14.20 -4.68 30.20
C GLU A 185 15.05 -3.70 29.37
N LEU A 186 14.88 -3.67 28.04
CA LEU A 186 15.56 -2.73 27.13
C LEU A 186 15.39 -1.27 27.57
N ARG A 187 14.17 -0.83 27.88
CA ARG A 187 13.86 0.54 28.34
C ARG A 187 14.58 0.93 29.65
N ARG A 188 15.11 -0.02 30.41
CA ARG A 188 15.85 0.22 31.67
C ARG A 188 17.36 0.18 31.50
N LEU A 189 17.86 -0.30 30.35
CA LEU A 189 19.28 -0.39 30.11
C LEU A 189 19.86 0.98 29.79
N ASN A 190 21.09 1.22 30.26
CA ASN A 190 21.82 2.42 29.91
C ASN A 190 22.17 2.39 28.42
N GLY A 191 21.94 3.51 27.73
CA GLY A 191 22.13 3.65 26.27
C GLY A 191 20.87 3.51 25.44
N THR A 192 19.72 3.15 26.04
CA THR A 192 18.41 3.12 25.39
C THR A 192 17.70 4.46 25.59
N GLU A 193 17.29 5.11 24.49
CA GLU A 193 16.52 6.36 24.54
C GLU A 193 15.02 6.10 24.38
N ASP A 194 14.64 5.24 23.43
CA ASP A 194 13.25 4.82 23.22
C ASP A 194 13.16 3.40 22.65
N VAL A 195 12.00 2.77 22.86
CA VAL A 195 11.72 1.41 22.35
C VAL A 195 10.27 1.40 21.88
N GLU A 196 10.08 1.17 20.59
CA GLU A 196 8.77 1.01 19.94
C GLU A 196 8.68 -0.32 19.18
N TYR A 197 7.46 -0.73 18.85
CA TYR A 197 7.22 -1.87 17.98
C TYR A 197 7.50 -1.46 16.53
N ASN A 198 8.04 -2.37 15.73
CA ASN A 198 7.97 -2.28 14.28
C ASN A 198 6.52 -2.59 13.86
N GLU A 199 5.70 -1.56 13.79
CA GLU A 199 4.26 -1.71 13.56
C GLU A 199 3.98 -2.32 12.18
N THR A 200 2.95 -3.17 12.11
CA THR A 200 2.43 -3.68 10.83
C THR A 200 1.62 -2.59 10.14
N ILE A 201 1.92 -2.38 8.86
CA ILE A 201 1.24 -1.42 8.00
C ILE A 201 0.43 -2.19 6.96
N THR A 202 -0.81 -1.77 6.73
CA THR A 202 -1.73 -2.47 5.82
C THR A 202 -2.41 -1.52 4.86
N LEU A 203 -2.78 -2.05 3.70
CA LEU A 203 -3.69 -1.38 2.77
C LEU A 203 -5.13 -1.83 3.08
N GLU A 204 -5.95 -0.91 3.57
CA GLU A 204 -7.37 -1.17 3.85
C GLU A 204 -8.22 -0.86 2.62
N GLU A 205 -8.65 -1.89 1.89
CA GLU A 205 -9.65 -1.75 0.83
C GLU A 205 -11.07 -1.63 1.42
N ASN A 206 -11.85 -0.71 0.88
CA ASN A 206 -13.25 -0.54 1.23
C ASN A 206 -14.10 -0.72 -0.02
N GLU A 207 -15.35 -1.14 0.17
CA GLU A 207 -16.36 -1.07 -0.87
C GLU A 207 -17.55 -0.28 -0.35
N VAL A 208 -17.79 0.88 -0.95
CA VAL A 208 -18.96 1.70 -0.66
C VAL A 208 -19.91 1.66 -1.83
N GLN A 209 -21.19 1.39 -1.57
CA GLN A 209 -22.23 1.61 -2.56
C GLN A 209 -22.57 3.09 -2.62
N ALA A 210 -22.16 3.75 -3.71
CA ALA A 210 -22.43 5.15 -3.96
C ALA A 210 -22.81 5.35 -5.44
N SER A 211 -23.68 6.32 -5.70
CA SER A 211 -23.94 6.82 -7.05
C SER A 211 -23.05 8.03 -7.30
N THR A 212 -22.33 8.04 -8.41
CA THR A 212 -21.45 9.14 -8.80
C THR A 212 -22.10 9.98 -9.90
N PRO A 213 -22.10 11.33 -9.78
CA PRO A 213 -22.49 12.17 -10.89
C PRO A 213 -21.46 12.08 -12.01
N LYS A 214 -21.92 12.13 -13.26
CA LYS A 214 -21.03 12.25 -14.42
C LYS A 214 -20.48 13.66 -14.52
N VAL A 215 -19.23 13.76 -14.96
CA VAL A 215 -18.53 15.01 -15.19
C VAL A 215 -18.63 15.40 -16.66
N ASN A 216 -18.75 16.71 -16.92
CA ASN A 216 -18.71 17.27 -18.26
C ASN A 216 -17.49 18.21 -18.39
N ALA A 217 -16.29 17.61 -18.40
CA ALA A 217 -15.05 18.36 -18.51
C ALA A 217 -14.94 19.03 -19.90
N GLN A 218 -14.48 20.28 -19.93
CA GLN A 218 -14.36 21.10 -21.14
C GLN A 218 -12.91 21.32 -21.56
N HIS A 219 -11.97 21.24 -20.61
CA HIS A 219 -10.57 21.60 -20.82
C HIS A 219 -9.62 20.39 -20.81
N VAL A 220 -10.17 19.17 -20.83
CA VAL A 220 -9.42 17.92 -21.01
C VAL A 220 -10.04 17.02 -22.07
N ASN A 221 -9.22 16.26 -22.80
CA ASN A 221 -9.68 15.35 -23.87
C ASN A 221 -9.70 13.86 -23.47
N ASP A 222 -9.41 13.55 -22.20
CA ASP A 222 -9.25 12.19 -21.69
C ASP A 222 -10.61 11.46 -21.63
N PRO A 223 -10.76 10.28 -22.26
CA PRO A 223 -12.05 9.64 -22.48
C PRO A 223 -12.76 9.19 -21.19
N LEU A 224 -12.03 8.89 -20.12
CA LEU A 224 -12.61 8.41 -18.86
C LEU A 224 -12.93 9.53 -17.85
N VAL A 225 -12.61 10.79 -18.14
CA VAL A 225 -12.86 11.91 -17.21
C VAL A 225 -14.33 12.04 -16.82
N SER A 226 -15.25 11.64 -17.71
CA SER A 226 -16.69 11.69 -17.43
C SER A 226 -17.12 10.80 -16.24
N GLY A 227 -16.31 9.81 -15.85
CA GLY A 227 -16.50 8.97 -14.67
C GLY A 227 -15.80 9.49 -13.40
N GLN A 228 -14.94 10.51 -13.50
CA GLN A 228 -14.16 11.03 -12.37
C GLN A 228 -14.90 12.14 -11.61
N TRP A 229 -16.00 11.81 -10.93
CA TRP A 229 -16.84 12.80 -10.21
C TRP A 229 -16.07 13.79 -9.30
N GLY A 230 -14.95 13.35 -8.71
CA GLY A 230 -14.08 14.18 -7.88
C GLY A 230 -13.46 15.37 -8.63
N TRP A 231 -13.40 15.31 -9.96
CA TRP A 231 -12.89 16.37 -10.84
C TRP A 231 -13.53 17.72 -10.58
N ASP A 232 -14.87 17.77 -10.56
CA ASP A 232 -15.62 19.01 -10.33
C ASP A 232 -15.44 19.50 -8.88
N MET A 233 -15.29 18.58 -7.92
CA MET A 233 -15.16 18.90 -6.50
C MET A 233 -13.83 19.58 -6.16
N ILE A 234 -12.77 19.25 -6.89
CA ILE A 234 -11.44 19.81 -6.69
C ILE A 234 -11.11 20.95 -7.66
N GLN A 235 -12.05 21.36 -8.51
CA GLN A 235 -11.84 22.38 -9.56
C GLN A 235 -10.85 21.93 -10.66
N GLY A 236 -10.87 20.66 -11.06
CA GLY A 236 -9.95 20.12 -12.07
C GLY A 236 -10.06 20.84 -13.43
N ASP A 237 -11.28 21.09 -13.89
CA ASP A 237 -11.49 21.78 -15.18
C ASP A 237 -10.95 23.22 -15.16
N GLN A 238 -11.07 23.92 -14.03
CA GLN A 238 -10.54 25.25 -13.83
C GLN A 238 -9.00 25.27 -13.77
N VAL A 239 -8.38 24.24 -13.18
CA VAL A 239 -6.91 24.08 -13.26
C VAL A 239 -6.50 23.99 -14.73
N HIS A 240 -7.12 23.14 -15.53
CA HIS A 240 -6.78 23.01 -16.95
C HIS A 240 -7.09 24.25 -17.77
N ASN A 241 -8.12 25.01 -17.41
CA ASN A 241 -8.36 26.33 -18.00
C ASN A 241 -7.22 27.32 -17.70
N ILE A 242 -6.71 27.37 -16.46
CA ILE A 242 -5.52 28.17 -16.11
C ILE A 242 -4.30 27.71 -16.93
N MET A 243 -4.09 26.40 -17.01
CA MET A 243 -2.97 25.79 -17.74
C MET A 243 -3.05 25.97 -19.27
N SER A 244 -4.22 26.29 -19.83
CA SER A 244 -4.38 26.61 -21.26
C SER A 244 -3.58 27.84 -21.71
N SER A 245 -3.17 28.69 -20.76
CA SER A 245 -2.25 29.80 -21.02
C SER A 245 -0.78 29.36 -21.19
N HIS A 246 -0.50 28.05 -21.07
CA HIS A 246 0.82 27.41 -21.17
C HIS A 246 1.87 28.04 -20.24
N PRO A 247 1.60 28.19 -18.94
CA PRO A 247 2.59 28.70 -18.01
C PRO A 247 3.75 27.70 -17.86
N HIS A 248 4.97 28.19 -17.72
CA HIS A 248 6.15 27.32 -17.63
C HIS A 248 6.46 26.95 -16.17
N PRO A 249 6.66 25.66 -15.85
CA PRO A 249 7.09 25.27 -14.52
C PRO A 249 8.55 25.72 -14.28
N LYS A 250 8.89 26.10 -13.05
CA LYS A 250 10.27 26.36 -12.64
C LYS A 250 11.08 25.07 -12.53
N LYS A 251 10.42 23.95 -12.27
CA LYS A 251 11.02 22.62 -12.33
C LYS A 251 9.99 21.54 -12.59
N LYS A 252 10.46 20.37 -13.00
CA LYS A 252 9.67 19.14 -13.01
C LYS A 252 9.72 18.50 -11.62
N ALA A 253 8.63 18.58 -10.85
CA ALA A 253 8.55 18.08 -9.48
C ALA A 253 8.52 16.55 -9.45
N LEU A 254 9.21 15.91 -8.49
CA LEU A 254 9.22 14.46 -8.34
C LEU A 254 8.25 14.01 -7.24
N ILE A 255 7.23 13.24 -7.60
CA ILE A 255 6.31 12.60 -6.64
C ILE A 255 6.74 11.14 -6.45
N ALA A 256 7.06 10.77 -5.22
CA ALA A 256 7.33 9.40 -4.82
C ALA A 256 6.06 8.74 -4.25
N ILE A 257 5.64 7.65 -4.88
CA ILE A 257 4.56 6.77 -4.41
C ILE A 257 5.20 5.68 -3.56
N VAL A 258 5.06 5.78 -2.24
CA VAL A 258 5.54 4.78 -1.29
C VAL A 258 4.39 3.81 -0.99
N ASP A 259 4.36 2.67 -1.69
CA ASP A 259 3.18 1.80 -1.77
C ASP A 259 3.53 0.35 -2.18
N SER A 260 2.69 -0.32 -2.95
CA SER A 260 2.77 -1.71 -3.42
C SER A 260 3.55 -1.91 -4.73
N GLY A 261 4.11 -0.82 -5.28
CA GLY A 261 4.72 -0.78 -6.61
C GLY A 261 3.89 0.10 -7.55
N VAL A 262 4.40 0.34 -8.75
CA VAL A 262 3.65 1.03 -9.82
C VAL A 262 3.93 0.31 -11.12
N ASP A 263 2.90 -0.03 -11.91
CA ASP A 263 3.08 -0.43 -13.31
C ASP A 263 3.59 0.76 -14.13
N GLY A 264 4.92 0.91 -14.17
CA GLY A 264 5.60 2.01 -14.87
C GLY A 264 5.43 1.96 -16.39
N ALA A 265 4.97 0.84 -16.94
CA ALA A 265 4.70 0.66 -18.36
C ALA A 265 3.28 1.08 -18.76
N HIS A 266 2.41 1.38 -17.78
CA HIS A 266 1.04 1.81 -18.02
C HIS A 266 1.01 3.03 -18.96
N ALA A 267 0.16 2.97 -20.00
CA ALA A 267 0.17 3.96 -21.09
C ALA A 267 -0.04 5.40 -20.60
N ASP A 268 -0.84 5.58 -19.56
CA ASP A 268 -1.16 6.87 -18.94
C ASP A 268 -0.08 7.39 -17.96
N LEU A 269 0.94 6.57 -17.67
CA LEU A 269 2.02 6.84 -16.70
C LEU A 269 3.42 6.89 -17.30
N ARG A 270 3.68 6.13 -18.36
CA ARG A 270 5.04 5.84 -18.84
C ARG A 270 5.85 7.07 -19.28
N ASP A 271 5.21 8.14 -19.74
CA ASP A 271 5.91 9.30 -20.31
C ASP A 271 6.46 10.25 -19.22
N GLN A 272 5.95 10.12 -17.99
CA GLN A 272 6.34 10.86 -16.80
C GLN A 272 6.86 9.97 -15.67
N TYR A 273 6.89 8.65 -15.87
CA TYR A 273 7.36 7.71 -14.87
C TYR A 273 8.90 7.67 -14.82
N LEU A 274 9.44 7.84 -13.62
CA LEU A 274 10.85 7.66 -13.31
C LEU A 274 11.03 6.27 -12.69
N SER A 275 11.74 5.38 -13.40
CA SER A 275 11.99 4.01 -12.95
C SER A 275 12.72 3.98 -11.61
N GLY A 276 12.15 3.23 -10.66
CA GLY A 276 12.78 2.88 -9.39
C GLY A 276 13.53 1.53 -9.46
N GLY A 277 13.53 0.88 -10.63
CA GLY A 277 14.04 -0.47 -10.89
C GLY A 277 12.93 -1.54 -10.88
N ASN A 278 13.23 -2.71 -11.44
CA ASN A 278 12.23 -3.75 -11.76
C ASN A 278 11.27 -4.12 -10.61
N ASN A 279 11.74 -4.16 -9.36
CA ASN A 279 10.89 -4.47 -8.21
C ASN A 279 9.89 -3.35 -7.87
N ASN A 280 10.26 -2.09 -8.12
CA ASN A 280 9.40 -0.93 -7.87
C ASN A 280 8.44 -0.67 -9.04
N ASP A 281 8.86 -1.00 -10.26
CA ASP A 281 8.17 -0.72 -11.51
C ASP A 281 7.14 -1.81 -11.89
N THR A 282 6.86 -2.72 -10.97
CA THR A 282 5.82 -3.73 -11.09
C THR A 282 4.92 -3.71 -9.86
N ASP A 283 3.62 -3.88 -10.11
CA ASP A 283 2.60 -3.80 -9.06
C ASP A 283 1.64 -4.99 -9.16
N PRO A 284 1.93 -6.10 -8.46
CA PRO A 284 1.07 -7.27 -8.47
C PRO A 284 -0.25 -7.06 -7.71
N LEU A 285 -0.37 -6.02 -6.88
CA LEU A 285 -1.58 -5.71 -6.11
C LEU A 285 -2.48 -4.69 -6.83
N GLY A 286 -1.86 -3.70 -7.46
CA GLY A 286 -2.51 -2.65 -8.24
C GLY A 286 -2.83 -1.35 -7.49
N HIS A 287 -2.71 -1.35 -6.16
CA HIS A 287 -3.04 -0.19 -5.33
C HIS A 287 -2.09 1.00 -5.59
N GLY A 288 -0.78 0.75 -5.72
CA GLY A 288 0.19 1.82 -5.96
C GLY A 288 0.10 2.37 -7.37
N THR A 289 -0.20 1.53 -8.37
CA THR A 289 -0.52 1.96 -9.75
C THR A 289 -1.74 2.86 -9.77
N HIS A 290 -2.77 2.54 -8.98
CA HIS A 290 -3.96 3.39 -8.84
C HIS A 290 -3.63 4.76 -8.24
N CYS A 291 -2.83 4.77 -7.17
CA CYS A 291 -2.36 6.01 -6.55
C CYS A 291 -1.49 6.86 -7.50
N ALA A 292 -0.62 6.23 -8.29
CA ALA A 292 0.22 6.91 -9.26
C ALA A 292 -0.60 7.64 -10.33
N GLY A 293 -1.67 7.02 -10.85
CA GLY A 293 -2.57 7.66 -11.81
C GLY A 293 -3.27 8.90 -11.24
N ILE A 294 -3.76 8.82 -10.00
CA ILE A 294 -4.40 9.97 -9.34
C ILE A 294 -3.39 11.10 -9.14
N ALA A 295 -2.17 10.77 -8.73
CA ALA A 295 -1.13 11.75 -8.43
C ALA A 295 -0.57 12.42 -9.69
N GLY A 296 -0.53 11.72 -10.83
CA GLY A 296 0.17 12.27 -11.98
C GLY A 296 0.00 11.56 -13.30
N ALA A 297 -1.13 10.92 -13.60
CA ALA A 297 -1.47 10.58 -15.00
C ALA A 297 -1.41 11.84 -15.88
N ILE A 298 -0.91 11.72 -17.11
CA ILE A 298 -0.85 12.89 -18.01
C ILE A 298 -2.25 13.11 -18.56
N SER A 299 -2.83 14.27 -18.25
CA SER A 299 -4.05 14.70 -18.95
C SER A 299 -3.77 15.16 -20.37
N ASN A 300 -4.83 15.28 -21.16
CA ASN A 300 -4.80 15.77 -22.54
C ASN A 300 -4.03 14.88 -23.55
N ASN A 301 -3.76 13.63 -23.19
CA ASN A 301 -3.07 12.66 -24.06
C ASN A 301 -4.06 11.82 -24.90
N GLY A 302 -5.38 11.99 -24.70
CA GLY A 302 -6.44 11.30 -25.43
C GLY A 302 -6.65 9.85 -25.03
N ILE A 303 -6.10 9.41 -23.89
CA ILE A 303 -6.28 8.06 -23.34
C ILE A 303 -6.69 8.15 -21.87
N GLY A 304 -7.23 7.06 -21.34
CA GLY A 304 -7.37 6.91 -19.88
C GLY A 304 -8.09 8.03 -19.14
N ILE A 305 -7.53 8.37 -17.99
CA ILE A 305 -8.08 9.30 -17.00
C ILE A 305 -7.41 10.67 -17.09
N ALA A 306 -8.05 11.69 -16.51
CA ALA A 306 -7.42 12.97 -16.28
C ALA A 306 -6.86 13.08 -14.85
N SER A 307 -5.77 13.82 -14.69
CA SER A 307 -5.26 14.27 -13.39
C SER A 307 -5.10 15.80 -13.38
N LEU A 308 -4.59 16.36 -12.28
CA LEU A 308 -4.26 17.79 -12.22
C LEU A 308 -3.04 18.16 -13.07
N ILE A 309 -2.32 17.18 -13.64
CA ILE A 309 -1.08 17.37 -14.37
C ILE A 309 -1.37 17.50 -15.87
N PRO A 310 -1.15 18.70 -16.47
CA PRO A 310 -1.53 18.94 -17.86
C PRO A 310 -0.60 18.32 -18.89
N ASP A 311 0.67 18.13 -18.55
CA ASP A 311 1.64 17.45 -19.39
C ASP A 311 2.85 16.96 -18.58
N ALA A 312 3.72 16.20 -19.24
CA ALA A 312 4.92 15.61 -18.66
C ALA A 312 6.05 16.61 -18.35
N SER A 313 5.85 17.93 -18.37
CA SER A 313 6.86 18.92 -17.97
C SER A 313 6.75 19.34 -16.49
N PHE A 314 5.60 19.10 -15.86
CA PHE A 314 5.30 19.56 -14.49
C PHE A 314 5.71 18.56 -13.42
N VAL A 315 5.40 17.28 -13.62
CA VAL A 315 5.55 16.24 -12.59
C VAL A 315 6.19 14.99 -13.19
N GLN A 316 7.05 14.32 -12.40
CA GLN A 316 7.45 12.92 -12.54
C GLN A 316 6.86 12.11 -11.41
N VAL A 317 6.54 10.85 -11.68
CA VAL A 317 6.11 9.89 -10.65
C VAL A 317 7.14 8.78 -10.55
N THR A 318 7.55 8.41 -9.34
CA THR A 318 8.42 7.25 -9.06
C THR A 318 7.76 6.34 -8.03
N SER A 319 8.15 5.07 -8.04
CA SER A 319 7.66 4.05 -7.10
C SER A 319 8.71 3.64 -6.08
N LEU A 320 8.29 3.50 -4.83
CA LEU A 320 9.03 2.90 -3.73
C LEU A 320 8.15 1.81 -3.13
N LYS A 321 8.40 0.56 -3.48
CA LYS A 321 7.63 -0.58 -3.01
C LYS A 321 8.00 -0.91 -1.56
N VAL A 322 7.06 -0.71 -0.65
CA VAL A 322 7.15 -1.03 0.78
C VAL A 322 6.06 -1.99 1.25
N MET A 323 5.18 -2.42 0.34
CA MET A 323 4.16 -3.44 0.59
C MET A 323 4.44 -4.70 -0.22
N ASN A 324 4.13 -5.85 0.36
CA ASN A 324 4.12 -7.11 -0.35
C ASN A 324 2.85 -7.27 -1.23
N ALA A 325 2.75 -8.39 -1.96
CA ALA A 325 1.62 -8.66 -2.86
C ALA A 325 0.26 -8.83 -2.15
N MET A 326 0.23 -8.88 -0.82
CA MET A 326 -1.01 -8.91 -0.01
C MET A 326 -1.35 -7.53 0.60
N GLY A 327 -0.58 -6.47 0.27
CA GLY A 327 -0.79 -5.14 0.84
C GLY A 327 -0.37 -5.01 2.30
N ILE A 328 0.58 -5.85 2.74
CA ILE A 328 1.15 -5.82 4.09
C ILE A 328 2.60 -5.34 3.99
N GLY A 329 2.98 -4.45 4.89
CA GLY A 329 4.34 -3.96 5.08
C GLY A 329 4.62 -3.69 6.54
N SER A 330 5.79 -3.12 6.81
CA SER A 330 6.27 -2.79 8.16
C SER A 330 6.62 -1.32 8.27
N GLN A 331 6.66 -0.82 9.51
CA GLN A 331 7.15 0.53 9.80
C GLN A 331 8.58 0.73 9.29
N ILE A 332 9.47 -0.24 9.50
CA ILE A 332 10.86 -0.17 9.01
C ILE A 332 10.89 -0.02 7.48
N ALA A 333 10.20 -0.89 6.74
CA ALA A 333 10.17 -0.82 5.28
C ALA A 333 9.57 0.51 4.79
N THR A 334 8.52 1.00 5.46
CA THR A 334 7.90 2.29 5.14
C THR A 334 8.88 3.45 5.34
N ILE A 335 9.58 3.49 6.48
CA ILE A 335 10.59 4.52 6.77
C ILE A 335 11.78 4.44 5.80
N GLN A 336 12.24 3.24 5.44
CA GLN A 336 13.26 3.06 4.41
C GLN A 336 12.80 3.63 3.06
N GLY A 337 11.54 3.42 2.68
CA GLY A 337 10.93 4.03 1.50
C GLY A 337 10.91 5.55 1.56
N MET A 338 10.56 6.14 2.71
CA MET A 338 10.58 7.59 2.94
C MET A 338 11.99 8.17 2.79
N ILE A 339 12.99 7.55 3.45
CA ILE A 339 14.39 7.97 3.37
C ILE A 339 14.88 7.92 1.92
N LYS A 340 14.63 6.80 1.22
CA LYS A 340 15.05 6.62 -0.17
C LYS A 340 14.40 7.65 -1.09
N ALA A 341 13.11 7.94 -0.92
CA ALA A 341 12.43 8.97 -1.69
C ALA A 341 13.05 10.35 -1.45
N ALA A 342 13.32 10.72 -0.20
CA ALA A 342 13.99 11.98 0.14
C ALA A 342 15.42 12.04 -0.40
N ASP A 343 16.18 10.94 -0.37
CA ASP A 343 17.53 10.83 -0.90
C ASP A 343 17.59 10.97 -2.42
N MET A 344 16.56 10.47 -3.12
CA MET A 344 16.36 10.68 -4.55
C MET A 344 15.93 12.11 -4.91
N GLY A 345 15.65 12.96 -3.92
CA GLY A 345 15.21 14.35 -4.13
C GLY A 345 13.74 14.48 -4.49
N ALA A 346 12.89 13.56 -3.99
CA ALA A 346 11.45 13.69 -4.13
C ALA A 346 10.96 15.02 -3.53
N ASP A 347 10.06 15.67 -4.25
CA ASP A 347 9.37 16.88 -3.83
C ASP A 347 8.16 16.61 -2.96
N VAL A 348 7.50 15.49 -3.24
CA VAL A 348 6.31 15.01 -2.55
C VAL A 348 6.46 13.52 -2.32
N ILE A 349 6.17 13.07 -1.10
CA ILE A 349 6.12 11.65 -0.74
C ILE A 349 4.66 11.35 -0.40
N SER A 350 4.00 10.54 -1.23
CA SER A 350 2.62 10.12 -1.07
C SER A 350 2.56 8.73 -0.46
N MET A 351 1.91 8.62 0.70
CA MET A 351 1.80 7.39 1.48
C MET A 351 0.32 7.03 1.68
N SER A 352 -0.20 6.18 0.82
CA SER A 352 -1.59 5.70 0.86
C SER A 352 -1.73 4.45 1.72
N LEU A 353 -1.09 4.47 2.89
CA LEU A 353 -0.89 3.34 3.78
C LEU A 353 -1.05 3.79 5.23
N GLY A 354 -1.33 2.82 6.11
CA GLY A 354 -1.28 3.07 7.53
C GLY A 354 -1.58 1.84 8.37
N GLY A 355 -1.38 1.98 9.67
CA GLY A 355 -1.68 0.95 10.66
C GLY A 355 -2.19 1.58 11.94
N LEU A 356 -2.95 0.80 12.72
CA LEU A 356 -3.32 1.21 14.06
C LEU A 356 -2.05 1.38 14.89
N SER A 357 -1.88 2.55 15.51
CA SER A 357 -0.75 2.83 16.38
C SER A 357 -1.15 2.61 17.82
N SER A 358 -0.41 1.73 18.51
CA SER A 358 -0.68 1.38 19.89
C SER A 358 -0.03 2.33 20.90
N ASP A 359 1.19 2.81 20.59
CA ASP A 359 1.90 3.82 21.36
C ASP A 359 1.76 5.19 20.68
N THR A 360 1.43 6.23 21.46
CA THR A 360 1.38 7.64 20.99
C THR A 360 2.77 8.23 20.72
N LYS A 361 3.81 7.42 20.83
CA LYS A 361 5.20 7.73 20.52
C LYS A 361 5.56 6.95 19.26
N GLN A 362 5.63 7.65 18.13
CA GLN A 362 6.16 7.12 16.86
C GLN A 362 7.44 7.86 16.54
N LYS A 363 8.45 7.62 17.38
CA LYS A 363 9.66 8.41 17.36
C LYS A 363 10.37 8.23 16.02
N ALA A 364 10.42 7.03 15.48
CA ALA A 364 11.07 6.79 14.19
C ALA A 364 10.32 7.45 13.02
N TYR A 365 8.98 7.45 13.00
CA TYR A 365 8.24 8.18 11.97
C TYR A 365 8.41 9.70 12.11
N GLU A 366 8.42 10.26 13.32
CA GLU A 366 8.69 11.69 13.52
C GLU A 366 10.09 12.06 12.97
N GLU A 367 11.12 11.25 13.24
CA GLU A 367 12.47 11.46 12.72
C GLU A 367 12.56 11.25 11.19
N ALA A 368 11.80 10.31 10.63
CA ALA A 368 11.68 10.10 9.18
C ALA A 368 11.04 11.29 8.48
N VAL A 369 9.96 11.84 9.04
CA VAL A 369 9.29 13.02 8.50
C VAL A 369 10.17 14.26 8.63
N ALA A 370 10.88 14.42 9.75
CA ALA A 370 11.84 15.50 9.92
C ALA A 370 12.94 15.44 8.86
N TYR A 371 13.49 14.25 8.59
CA TYR A 371 14.46 14.02 7.53
C TYR A 371 13.93 14.41 6.15
N CYS A 372 12.75 13.93 5.77
CA CYS A 372 12.11 14.24 4.50
C CYS A 372 11.87 15.75 4.33
N ASN A 373 11.30 16.39 5.35
CA ASN A 373 11.02 17.83 5.33
C ASN A 373 12.33 18.65 5.24
N ALA A 374 13.39 18.26 5.95
CA ALA A 374 14.70 18.91 5.88
C ALA A 374 15.36 18.78 4.49
N ARG A 375 15.10 17.67 3.80
CA ARG A 375 15.49 17.43 2.40
C ARG A 375 14.59 18.16 1.39
N GLY A 376 13.55 18.88 1.85
CA GLY A 376 12.62 19.65 1.02
C GLY A 376 11.41 18.86 0.50
N ALA A 377 11.28 17.59 0.87
CA ALA A 377 10.15 16.73 0.49
C ALA A 377 8.94 16.99 1.40
N ILE A 378 7.75 17.13 0.82
CA ILE A 378 6.50 17.24 1.57
C ILE A 378 5.87 15.85 1.70
N VAL A 379 5.70 15.40 2.94
CA VAL A 379 5.12 14.09 3.23
C VAL A 379 3.61 14.19 3.40
N ILE A 380 2.86 13.35 2.68
CA ILE A 380 1.40 13.33 2.67
C ILE A 380 0.94 11.89 2.94
N ALA A 381 0.06 11.69 3.91
CA ALA A 381 -0.39 10.37 4.32
C ALA A 381 -1.92 10.25 4.43
N ALA A 382 -2.43 9.05 4.14
CA ALA A 382 -3.83 8.69 4.31
C ALA A 382 -4.23 8.70 5.80
N ALA A 383 -5.42 9.23 6.12
CA ALA A 383 -5.91 9.27 7.49
C ALA A 383 -6.26 7.89 8.09
N GLY A 384 -6.51 6.88 7.24
CA GLY A 384 -6.99 5.54 7.61
C GLY A 384 -8.50 5.37 7.43
N ASN A 385 -8.98 4.12 7.34
CA ASN A 385 -10.34 3.79 6.90
C ASN A 385 -11.19 3.06 7.96
N SER A 386 -10.98 3.33 9.25
CA SER A 386 -11.70 2.63 10.33
C SER A 386 -12.76 3.47 11.05
N SER A 387 -13.15 4.64 10.51
CA SER A 387 -14.09 5.60 11.12
C SER A 387 -13.65 6.12 12.50
N GLN A 388 -12.35 6.12 12.76
CA GLN A 388 -11.74 6.53 14.03
C GLN A 388 -11.04 7.89 13.88
N ASN A 389 -10.16 8.22 14.82
CA ASN A 389 -9.37 9.44 14.79
C ASN A 389 -7.98 9.13 14.24
N ALA A 390 -7.55 9.88 13.22
CA ALA A 390 -6.26 9.68 12.56
C ALA A 390 -5.07 9.83 13.52
N LYS A 391 -5.22 10.50 14.67
CA LYS A 391 -4.17 10.58 15.70
C LYS A 391 -3.71 9.23 16.23
N ASN A 392 -4.53 8.19 16.07
CA ASN A 392 -4.23 6.82 16.51
C ASN A 392 -3.67 5.95 15.36
N TYR A 393 -3.31 6.54 14.21
CA TYR A 393 -2.87 5.80 13.02
C TYR A 393 -1.51 6.30 12.56
N ALA A 394 -0.58 5.36 12.35
CA ALA A 394 0.75 5.61 11.81
C ALA A 394 0.75 5.45 10.28
N PRO A 395 1.51 6.25 9.51
CA PRO A 395 2.27 7.43 9.92
C PRO A 395 1.41 8.71 10.03
N ALA A 396 0.11 8.63 9.75
CA ALA A 396 -0.81 9.76 9.61
C ALA A 396 -0.81 10.78 10.77
N ASN A 397 -0.41 10.37 11.97
CA ASN A 397 -0.33 11.18 13.18
C ASN A 397 1.05 11.82 13.44
N ALA A 398 2.07 11.49 12.65
CA ALA A 398 3.42 12.06 12.80
C ALA A 398 3.43 13.57 12.50
N LYS A 399 4.19 14.33 13.28
CA LYS A 399 4.30 15.79 13.11
C LYS A 399 4.99 16.11 11.79
N GLY A 400 4.50 17.16 11.11
CA GLY A 400 5.05 17.57 9.83
C GLY A 400 4.55 16.78 8.61
N ILE A 401 3.54 15.92 8.78
CA ILE A 401 2.81 15.27 7.68
C ILE A 401 1.51 16.03 7.38
N ILE A 402 1.15 16.14 6.10
CA ILE A 402 -0.21 16.52 5.68
C ILE A 402 -1.08 15.25 5.65
N THR A 403 -2.11 15.21 6.50
CA THR A 403 -2.97 14.04 6.67
C THR A 403 -4.28 14.22 5.93
N VAL A 404 -4.65 13.25 5.09
CA VAL A 404 -5.77 13.39 4.14
C VAL A 404 -6.94 12.48 4.49
N SER A 405 -8.10 13.09 4.75
CA SER A 405 -9.38 12.37 4.89
C SER A 405 -10.10 12.23 3.55
N ALA A 406 -11.01 11.26 3.45
CA ALA A 406 -11.79 10.97 2.26
C ALA A 406 -13.20 11.58 2.32
N ILE A 407 -13.62 12.18 1.21
CA ILE A 407 -14.96 12.72 0.97
C ILE A 407 -15.69 11.89 -0.08
N GLY A 408 -16.99 11.68 0.12
CA GLY A 408 -17.88 11.02 -0.83
C GLY A 408 -18.61 11.98 -1.78
N PRO A 409 -19.32 11.45 -2.81
CA PRO A 409 -20.10 12.25 -3.76
C PRO A 409 -21.18 13.13 -3.12
N ASP A 410 -21.63 12.80 -1.91
CA ASP A 410 -22.59 13.57 -1.13
C ASP A 410 -21.98 14.77 -0.40
N GLN A 411 -20.70 15.08 -0.66
CA GLN A 411 -19.92 16.15 -0.05
C GLN A 411 -19.80 16.04 1.47
N LYS A 412 -19.74 14.81 1.97
CA LYS A 412 -19.49 14.49 3.37
C LYS A 412 -18.27 13.58 3.49
N LYS A 413 -17.68 13.57 4.68
CA LYS A 413 -16.69 12.59 5.08
C LYS A 413 -17.23 11.19 4.79
N ALA A 414 -16.46 10.41 4.06
CA ALA A 414 -16.77 9.02 3.82
C ALA A 414 -16.98 8.30 5.17
N SER A 415 -17.91 7.34 5.20
CA SER A 415 -18.27 6.63 6.43
C SER A 415 -17.05 5.98 7.06
N PHE A 416 -16.20 5.34 6.25
CA PHE A 416 -14.94 4.69 6.66
C PHE A 416 -13.84 5.68 7.05
N SER A 417 -13.83 6.92 6.54
CA SER A 417 -12.67 7.80 6.70
C SER A 417 -12.44 8.16 8.17
N ASN A 418 -11.20 8.04 8.62
CA ASN A 418 -10.78 8.60 9.89
C ASN A 418 -10.90 10.13 9.89
N THR A 419 -11.08 10.71 11.08
CA THR A 419 -11.16 12.16 11.29
C THR A 419 -9.76 12.75 11.47
N VAL A 420 -9.57 13.97 10.97
CA VAL A 420 -8.27 14.68 10.96
C VAL A 420 -8.27 15.93 11.85
N ASN A 421 -9.22 16.03 12.78
CA ASN A 421 -9.39 17.18 13.67
C ASN A 421 -8.35 17.30 14.78
N ASP A 422 -7.63 16.21 15.07
CA ASP A 422 -6.63 16.13 16.14
C ASP A 422 -5.20 15.88 15.62
N VAL A 423 -4.99 16.00 14.29
CA VAL A 423 -3.65 15.95 13.67
C VAL A 423 -3.21 17.36 13.26
N GLN A 424 -1.90 17.57 13.08
CA GLN A 424 -1.34 18.91 12.87
C GLN A 424 -1.82 19.56 11.57
N TYR A 425 -1.78 18.83 10.46
CA TYR A 425 -2.08 19.35 9.12
C TYR A 425 -3.16 18.51 8.40
N GLY A 426 -4.37 18.51 8.95
CA GLY A 426 -5.51 17.78 8.38
C GLY A 426 -6.20 18.49 7.19
N ILE A 427 -6.42 17.77 6.09
CA ILE A 427 -7.13 18.23 4.89
C ILE A 427 -8.06 17.12 4.34
N ALA A 428 -8.94 17.46 3.39
CA ALA A 428 -9.86 16.53 2.75
C ALA A 428 -9.71 16.53 1.23
N ALA A 429 -9.89 15.35 0.63
CA ALA A 429 -10.03 15.17 -0.82
C ALA A 429 -11.05 14.06 -1.15
N PRO A 430 -11.60 14.00 -2.37
CA PRO A 430 -12.44 12.89 -2.83
C PRO A 430 -11.77 11.52 -2.65
N GLY A 431 -12.48 10.55 -2.09
CA GLY A 431 -11.93 9.21 -1.82
C GLY A 431 -12.94 8.06 -1.95
N VAL A 432 -14.09 8.27 -2.59
CA VAL A 432 -15.11 7.24 -2.83
C VAL A 432 -15.36 7.16 -4.33
N LYS A 433 -15.36 5.97 -4.92
CA LYS A 433 -15.50 5.70 -6.36
C LYS A 433 -14.55 6.56 -7.19
N ILE A 434 -13.27 6.49 -6.83
CA ILE A 434 -12.23 7.21 -7.55
C ILE A 434 -11.68 6.31 -8.65
N LEU A 435 -11.96 6.70 -9.90
CA LEU A 435 -11.46 6.03 -11.09
C LEU A 435 -10.00 6.45 -11.34
N SER A 436 -9.11 5.47 -11.51
CA SER A 436 -7.71 5.68 -11.85
C SER A 436 -7.12 4.49 -12.62
N THR A 437 -5.86 4.61 -13.01
CA THR A 437 -5.04 3.56 -13.63
C THR A 437 -4.97 2.31 -12.77
N TYR A 438 -4.78 1.15 -13.39
CA TYR A 438 -4.62 -0.13 -12.72
C TYR A 438 -3.68 -1.01 -13.57
N PRO A 439 -2.94 -1.98 -13.00
CA PRO A 439 -1.93 -2.73 -13.74
C PRO A 439 -2.47 -3.39 -15.02
N ASN A 440 -1.57 -3.63 -15.98
CA ASN A 440 -1.88 -4.25 -17.27
C ASN A 440 -2.71 -3.36 -18.21
N GLY A 441 -2.60 -2.04 -18.06
CA GLY A 441 -3.30 -1.06 -18.90
C GLY A 441 -4.79 -0.92 -18.58
N GLU A 442 -5.22 -1.37 -17.40
CA GLU A 442 -6.60 -1.31 -16.94
C GLU A 442 -6.88 -0.02 -16.17
N TYR A 443 -8.16 0.21 -15.86
CA TYR A 443 -8.61 1.31 -15.00
C TYR A 443 -9.66 0.77 -14.03
N LYS A 444 -9.64 1.23 -12.79
CA LYS A 444 -10.50 0.70 -11.73
C LYS A 444 -10.99 1.81 -10.82
N GLU A 445 -12.20 1.66 -10.28
CA GLU A 445 -12.72 2.50 -9.21
C GLU A 445 -12.35 1.88 -7.85
N LEU A 446 -11.72 2.66 -6.98
CA LEU A 446 -11.41 2.26 -5.60
C LEU A 446 -11.96 3.28 -4.59
N ASP A 447 -12.17 2.80 -3.36
CA ASP A 447 -12.66 3.56 -2.22
C ASP A 447 -11.59 3.57 -1.11
N GLY A 448 -11.23 4.75 -0.59
CA GLY A 448 -10.30 4.88 0.53
C GLY A 448 -9.73 6.29 0.72
N THR A 449 -9.24 6.57 1.92
CA THR A 449 -8.32 7.71 2.16
C THR A 449 -7.05 7.58 1.32
N SER A 450 -6.71 6.35 0.91
CA SER A 450 -5.70 6.02 -0.08
C SER A 450 -5.89 6.66 -1.45
N MET A 451 -7.12 6.95 -1.88
CA MET A 451 -7.39 7.62 -3.15
C MET A 451 -7.43 9.14 -3.00
N ALA A 452 -7.82 9.63 -1.82
CA ALA A 452 -7.80 11.05 -1.48
C ALA A 452 -6.35 11.59 -1.38
N THR A 453 -5.46 10.81 -0.78
CA THR A 453 -4.04 11.16 -0.55
C THR A 453 -3.27 11.54 -1.82
N PRO A 454 -3.22 10.71 -2.87
CA PRO A 454 -2.49 11.01 -4.09
C PRO A 454 -3.09 12.19 -4.86
N MET A 455 -4.38 12.49 -4.67
CA MET A 455 -5.00 13.68 -5.27
C MET A 455 -4.42 14.96 -4.68
N VAL A 456 -4.21 14.99 -3.36
CA VAL A 456 -3.47 16.08 -2.69
C VAL A 456 -2.01 16.07 -3.13
N ALA A 457 -1.38 14.90 -3.25
CA ALA A 457 0.02 14.81 -3.71
C ALA A 457 0.23 15.36 -5.12
N GLY A 458 -0.67 15.07 -6.07
CA GLY A 458 -0.65 15.63 -7.41
C GLY A 458 -0.81 17.16 -7.42
N LEU A 459 -1.74 17.69 -6.62
CA LEU A 459 -1.87 19.13 -6.44
C LEU A 459 -0.57 19.74 -5.89
N VAL A 460 -0.04 19.19 -4.80
CA VAL A 460 1.19 19.71 -4.19
C VAL A 460 2.38 19.62 -5.14
N GLY A 461 2.49 18.55 -5.93
CA GLY A 461 3.49 18.40 -6.98
C GLY A 461 3.38 19.52 -8.02
N LEU A 462 2.16 19.83 -8.47
CA LEU A 462 1.91 20.95 -9.39
C LEU A 462 2.30 22.30 -8.76
N LEU A 463 1.94 22.55 -7.49
CA LEU A 463 2.33 23.78 -6.80
C LEU A 463 3.86 23.90 -6.68
N LYS A 464 4.56 22.81 -6.34
CA LYS A 464 6.03 22.79 -6.26
C LYS A 464 6.71 22.89 -7.62
N ALA A 465 6.04 22.53 -8.71
CA ALA A 465 6.55 22.78 -10.06
C ALA A 465 6.69 24.30 -10.35
N PHE A 466 5.79 25.13 -9.80
CA PHE A 466 5.85 26.59 -9.90
C PHE A 466 6.67 27.26 -8.80
N ARG A 467 6.62 26.74 -7.58
CA ARG A 467 7.35 27.26 -6.41
C ARG A 467 8.09 26.13 -5.69
N PRO A 468 9.28 25.74 -6.19
CA PRO A 468 10.06 24.63 -5.64
C PRO A 468 10.42 24.77 -4.15
N GLU A 469 10.52 26.01 -3.68
CA GLU A 469 10.92 26.36 -2.32
C GLU A 469 9.84 26.13 -1.26
N LEU A 470 8.59 25.86 -1.67
CA LEU A 470 7.49 25.65 -0.74
C LEU A 470 7.77 24.50 0.22
N ASN A 471 7.64 24.79 1.52
CA ASN A 471 7.71 23.81 2.60
C ASN A 471 6.31 23.33 3.03
N THR A 472 6.27 22.26 3.84
CA THR A 472 5.03 21.63 4.31
C THR A 472 4.05 22.60 4.98
N GLN A 473 4.53 23.52 5.82
CA GLN A 473 3.67 24.47 6.52
C GLN A 473 3.07 25.50 5.55
N GLU A 474 3.86 26.00 4.60
CA GLU A 474 3.40 26.94 3.57
C GLU A 474 2.35 26.28 2.66
N VAL A 475 2.61 25.06 2.20
CA VAL A 475 1.65 24.29 1.40
C VAL A 475 0.38 24.03 2.18
N TYR A 476 0.46 23.58 3.43
CA TYR A 476 -0.72 23.39 4.26
C TYR A 476 -1.52 24.69 4.41
N THR A 477 -0.85 25.82 4.63
CA THR A 477 -1.51 27.12 4.74
C THR A 477 -2.23 27.50 3.44
N ILE A 478 -1.61 27.26 2.29
CA ILE A 478 -2.25 27.47 0.97
C ILE A 478 -3.51 26.61 0.85
N LEU A 479 -3.39 25.29 1.08
CA LEU A 479 -4.51 24.35 0.98
C LEU A 479 -5.64 24.66 1.97
N TYR A 480 -5.28 25.09 3.19
CA TYR A 480 -6.24 25.44 4.23
C TYR A 480 -6.99 26.73 3.89
N ASP A 481 -6.28 27.78 3.46
CA ASP A 481 -6.88 29.08 3.15
C ASP A 481 -7.80 29.04 1.94
N THR A 482 -7.45 28.26 0.92
CA THR A 482 -8.23 28.13 -0.33
C THR A 482 -9.28 27.03 -0.25
N GLY A 483 -9.13 26.10 0.70
CA GLY A 483 -9.98 24.93 0.85
C GLY A 483 -11.42 25.26 1.29
N LYS A 484 -12.36 24.53 0.71
CA LYS A 484 -13.80 24.64 0.98
C LYS A 484 -14.13 23.95 2.31
N LEU A 485 -14.75 24.69 3.24
CA LEU A 485 -15.29 24.12 4.46
C LEU A 485 -16.61 23.38 4.18
N LEU A 486 -16.61 22.05 4.36
CA LEU A 486 -17.80 21.22 4.27
C LEU A 486 -18.60 21.22 5.59
N PRO A 487 -19.87 20.77 5.61
CA PRO A 487 -20.68 20.76 6.83
C PRO A 487 -20.04 19.98 8.01
N ASP A 488 -19.29 18.93 7.70
CA ASP A 488 -18.53 18.13 8.67
C ASP A 488 -17.03 18.46 8.70
N GLY A 489 -16.64 19.60 8.13
CA GLY A 489 -15.26 20.05 7.92
C GLY A 489 -14.45 20.19 9.20
N LYS A 490 -15.10 20.25 10.38
CA LYS A 490 -14.38 20.14 11.65
C LYS A 490 -13.71 18.77 11.78
N SER A 491 -14.35 17.69 11.31
CA SER A 491 -13.89 16.30 11.41
C SER A 491 -13.13 15.82 10.17
N SER A 492 -13.54 16.25 8.97
CA SER A 492 -12.90 15.89 7.69
C SER A 492 -11.76 16.82 7.31
N GLY A 493 -11.68 18.03 7.86
CA GLY A 493 -10.81 19.06 7.32
C GLY A 493 -11.46 19.79 6.14
N ARG A 494 -10.71 20.72 5.54
CA ARG A 494 -11.19 21.49 4.37
C ARG A 494 -10.95 20.70 3.10
N LEU A 495 -11.94 20.69 2.20
CA LEU A 495 -11.81 20.07 0.89
C LEU A 495 -10.88 20.93 0.01
N ILE A 496 -9.84 20.33 -0.56
CA ILE A 496 -8.92 21.03 -1.45
C ILE A 496 -9.66 21.69 -2.64
N GLN A 497 -9.18 22.86 -3.04
CA GLN A 497 -9.68 23.62 -4.19
C GLN A 497 -8.46 23.93 -5.08
N ALA A 498 -8.21 23.07 -6.07
CA ALA A 498 -6.94 23.02 -6.79
C ALA A 498 -6.66 24.29 -7.58
N ALA A 499 -7.66 24.84 -8.27
CA ALA A 499 -7.50 26.07 -9.05
C ALA A 499 -7.19 27.26 -8.13
N ASN A 500 -7.94 27.42 -7.04
CA ASN A 500 -7.69 28.49 -6.07
C ASN A 500 -6.28 28.39 -5.44
N ALA A 501 -5.83 27.16 -5.14
CA ALA A 501 -4.49 26.93 -4.60
C ALA A 501 -3.40 27.24 -5.64
N LEU A 502 -3.63 26.90 -6.91
CA LEU A 502 -2.72 27.17 -8.01
C LEU A 502 -2.59 28.68 -8.30
N GLU A 503 -3.70 29.42 -8.36
CA GLU A 503 -3.71 30.88 -8.54
C GLU A 503 -2.88 31.57 -7.45
N LYS A 504 -3.07 31.18 -6.19
CA LYS A 504 -2.30 31.73 -5.05
C LYS A 504 -0.79 31.48 -5.13
N VAL A 505 -0.36 30.48 -5.90
CA VAL A 505 1.06 30.14 -6.10
C VAL A 505 1.63 30.82 -7.35
N MET A 506 0.79 31.15 -8.32
CA MET A 506 1.16 31.82 -9.57
C MET A 506 1.17 33.34 -9.46
N ASP A 507 0.40 33.91 -8.54
CA ASP A 507 0.45 35.32 -8.11
C ASP A 507 1.78 35.67 -7.42
#